data_AF-A0A356T1V8-F1
#
_entry.id   AF-A0A356T1V8-F1
#
_cell.length_a   1.000
_cell.length_b   1.000
_cell.length_c   1.000
_cell.angle_alpha   90.00
_cell.angle_beta   90.00
_cell.angle_gamma   90.00
#
_symmetry.space_group_name_H-M   'P 1'
#
loop_
_entity.id
_entity.type
_entity.pdbx_description
1 polymer ?
#
loop_
_entity_poly.entity_id
_entity_poly.type
_entity_poly.pdbx_seq_one_letter_code
_entity_poly.pdbx_strand_id
1 'polypeptide(L)'
;MLCDDGVTVAGPGDCVRDEEGACGWEIIECPAPQACGGLAGLTCGEGQFCNYAAGDLCGAADATGTCAPTPEVCTADYMPVCGCDGRTYSNACQAHAAGTSVASEGECDAGCRVAGCSGERCVGPDDPGFSTCIWREEYACYRGATCERQMDGACGWTMDADLRACLGR
;
A
#
# COMPACT_ATOMS: atom_id res chain seq x y z
N MET A 1 -6.19 30.13 2.98
CA MET A 1 -5.73 28.94 3.73
C MET A 1 -5.51 27.83 2.73
N LEU A 2 -4.48 27.00 2.87
CA LEU A 2 -4.42 25.76 2.10
C LEU A 2 -5.54 24.83 2.57
N CYS A 3 -6.14 24.11 1.63
CA CYS A 3 -7.11 23.05 1.88
C CYS A 3 -6.43 21.82 2.46
N ASP A 4 -7.24 20.90 3.02
CA ASP A 4 -6.75 19.66 3.64
C ASP A 4 -6.06 18.71 2.63
N ASP A 5 -6.23 18.95 1.33
CA ASP A 5 -5.51 18.24 0.26
C ASP A 5 -4.06 18.73 0.07
N GLY A 6 -3.65 19.78 0.79
CA GLY A 6 -2.30 20.36 0.77
C GLY A 6 -1.86 20.98 -0.56
N VAL A 7 -2.70 20.92 -1.59
CA VAL A 7 -2.42 21.41 -2.94
C VAL A 7 -3.35 22.57 -3.29
N THR A 8 -4.61 22.49 -2.89
CA THR A 8 -5.59 23.54 -3.18
C THR A 8 -5.45 24.67 -2.18
N VAL A 9 -5.53 25.90 -2.66
CA VAL A 9 -5.57 27.09 -1.82
C VAL A 9 -7.02 27.56 -1.74
N ALA A 10 -7.63 27.49 -0.55
CA ALA A 10 -8.80 28.30 -0.24
C ALA A 10 -8.38 29.78 -0.16
N GLY A 11 -8.58 30.53 -1.23
CA GLY A 11 -8.15 31.93 -1.39
C GLY A 11 -9.01 32.64 -2.45
N PRO A 12 -9.10 33.99 -2.41
CA PRO A 12 -10.28 34.75 -2.86
C PRO A 12 -10.58 34.58 -4.36
N GLY A 13 -11.86 34.40 -4.69
CA GLY A 13 -12.39 34.59 -6.05
C GLY A 13 -12.57 36.06 -6.41
N ASP A 14 -12.99 36.34 -7.65
CA ASP A 14 -13.35 37.68 -8.11
C ASP A 14 -14.35 38.35 -7.14
N CYS A 15 -14.17 39.65 -6.89
CA CYS A 15 -15.08 40.40 -6.02
C CYS A 15 -16.49 40.49 -6.64
N VAL A 16 -17.46 39.88 -5.99
CA VAL A 16 -18.89 40.15 -6.23
C VAL A 16 -19.27 41.36 -5.38
N ARG A 17 -19.70 42.44 -6.03
CA ARG A 17 -20.11 43.69 -5.37
C ARG A 17 -21.58 43.60 -4.97
N ASP A 18 -21.91 44.00 -3.74
CA ASP A 18 -23.30 44.23 -3.33
C ASP A 18 -23.86 45.54 -3.94
N GLU A 19 -25.14 45.85 -3.67
CA GLU A 19 -25.83 47.04 -4.21
C GLU A 19 -25.20 48.36 -3.71
N GLU A 20 -24.53 48.34 -2.55
CA GLU A 20 -23.73 49.44 -1.99
C GLU A 20 -22.29 49.49 -2.55
N GLY A 21 -21.88 48.49 -3.31
CA GLY A 21 -20.59 48.42 -3.98
C GLY A 21 -19.44 47.87 -3.15
N ALA A 22 -19.71 47.29 -1.98
CA ALA A 22 -18.75 46.62 -1.12
C ALA A 22 -18.50 45.18 -1.61
N CYS A 23 -17.26 44.71 -1.48
CA CYS A 23 -16.91 43.31 -1.76
C CYS A 23 -17.30 42.44 -0.55
N GLY A 24 -18.22 41.50 -0.76
CA GLY A 24 -18.47 40.40 0.18
C GLY A 24 -17.58 39.20 -0.18
N TRP A 25 -16.81 38.68 0.77
CA TRP A 25 -16.00 37.47 0.57
C TRP A 25 -16.88 36.24 0.80
N GLU A 26 -17.21 35.52 -0.26
CA GLU A 26 -17.87 34.24 -0.14
C GLU A 26 -16.83 33.12 0.05
N ILE A 27 -17.13 32.20 0.96
CA ILE A 27 -16.28 31.07 1.33
C ILE A 27 -16.17 30.13 0.12
N ILE A 28 -14.94 29.79 -0.29
CA ILE A 28 -14.65 28.84 -1.37
C ILE A 28 -14.45 27.47 -0.71
N GLU A 29 -15.45 26.59 -0.80
CA GLU A 29 -15.35 25.22 -0.29
C GLU A 29 -14.18 24.49 -0.96
N CYS A 30 -13.37 23.79 -0.17
CA CYS A 30 -12.29 22.96 -0.71
C CYS A 30 -12.88 21.83 -1.55
N PRO A 31 -12.25 21.46 -2.69
CA PRO A 31 -12.68 20.32 -3.47
C PRO A 31 -12.69 19.07 -2.59
N ALA A 32 -13.70 18.22 -2.76
CA ALA A 32 -13.78 16.97 -2.05
C ALA A 32 -12.50 16.13 -2.31
N PRO A 33 -12.01 15.37 -1.32
CA PRO A 33 -10.82 14.54 -1.50
C PRO A 33 -10.97 13.64 -2.72
N GLN A 34 -10.02 13.71 -3.65
CA GLN A 34 -10.07 12.93 -4.89
C GLN A 34 -9.92 11.44 -4.58
N ALA A 35 -10.83 10.61 -5.10
CA ALA A 35 -10.70 9.16 -4.99
C ALA A 35 -9.57 8.62 -5.88
N CYS A 36 -8.92 7.55 -5.44
CA CYS A 36 -7.90 6.82 -6.17
C CYS A 36 -8.07 5.31 -6.01
N GLY A 37 -7.39 4.52 -6.85
CA GLY A 37 -7.52 3.07 -6.88
C GLY A 37 -8.88 2.62 -7.44
N GLY A 38 -9.42 1.54 -6.85
CA GLY A 38 -10.66 0.90 -7.27
C GLY A 38 -10.65 0.30 -8.68
N LEU A 39 -11.81 -0.21 -9.10
CA LEU A 39 -12.03 -0.85 -10.40
C LEU A 39 -11.68 0.07 -11.59
N ALA A 40 -11.85 1.38 -11.39
CA ALA A 40 -11.54 2.39 -12.40
C ALA A 40 -10.04 2.71 -12.52
N GLY A 41 -9.20 2.23 -11.57
CA GLY A 41 -7.76 2.46 -11.57
C GLY A 41 -7.40 3.94 -11.49
N LEU A 42 -8.15 4.72 -10.71
CA LEU A 42 -7.94 6.17 -10.61
C LEU A 42 -6.58 6.48 -9.97
N THR A 43 -5.82 7.39 -10.57
CA THR A 43 -4.51 7.82 -10.06
C THR A 43 -4.58 9.23 -9.47
N CYS A 44 -3.69 9.50 -8.52
CA CYS A 44 -3.52 10.84 -7.97
C CYS A 44 -2.64 11.72 -8.85
N GLY A 45 -2.73 13.04 -8.66
CA GLY A 45 -1.88 14.01 -9.37
C GLY A 45 -0.43 13.98 -8.91
N GLU A 46 0.41 14.81 -9.56
CA GLU A 46 1.81 14.97 -9.15
C GLU A 46 1.92 15.46 -7.69
N GLY A 47 2.88 14.91 -6.93
CA GLY A 47 3.07 15.25 -5.53
C GLY A 47 2.02 14.68 -4.58
N GLN A 48 1.17 13.76 -5.04
CA GLN A 48 0.18 13.07 -4.21
C GLN A 48 0.37 11.56 -4.26
N PHE A 49 -0.11 10.87 -3.24
CA PHE A 49 -0.16 9.42 -3.15
C PHE A 49 -1.57 8.93 -2.87
N CYS A 50 -1.85 7.68 -3.23
CA CYS A 50 -3.12 7.07 -2.91
C CYS A 50 -3.10 6.52 -1.49
N ASN A 51 -3.80 7.17 -0.56
CA ASN A 51 -3.90 6.77 0.83
C ASN A 51 -5.09 5.83 1.03
N TYR A 52 -4.82 4.60 1.47
CA TYR A 52 -5.85 3.59 1.74
C TYR A 52 -6.15 3.53 3.24
N ALA A 53 -7.40 3.22 3.62
CA ALA A 53 -7.73 3.06 5.03
C ALA A 53 -7.11 1.77 5.59
N ALA A 54 -6.90 1.76 6.91
CA ALA A 54 -6.48 0.55 7.61
C ALA A 54 -7.52 -0.56 7.40
N GLY A 55 -7.11 -1.64 6.73
CA GLY A 55 -7.99 -2.76 6.36
C GLY A 55 -8.31 -2.87 4.86
N ASP A 56 -8.05 -1.82 4.07
CA ASP A 56 -8.23 -1.85 2.61
C ASP A 56 -7.10 -2.58 1.87
N LEU A 57 -6.15 -3.17 2.61
CA LEU A 57 -5.06 -4.01 2.09
C LEU A 57 -4.40 -3.40 0.84
N CYS A 58 -4.04 -2.11 0.92
CA CYS A 58 -3.39 -1.40 -0.18
C CYS A 58 -4.19 -1.34 -1.50
N GLY A 59 -5.52 -1.30 -1.41
CA GLY A 59 -6.39 -1.28 -2.59
C GLY A 59 -6.81 -2.68 -3.06
N ALA A 60 -6.61 -3.72 -2.26
CA ALA A 60 -7.05 -5.07 -2.63
C ALA A 60 -8.58 -5.12 -2.80
N ALA A 61 -9.04 -6.03 -3.66
CA ALA A 61 -10.46 -6.17 -4.00
C ALA A 61 -11.12 -4.86 -4.46
N ASP A 62 -10.38 -4.07 -5.24
CA ASP A 62 -10.84 -2.80 -5.80
C ASP A 62 -11.25 -1.78 -4.74
N ALA A 63 -10.63 -1.84 -3.55
CA ALA A 63 -10.79 -0.81 -2.56
C ALA A 63 -10.30 0.54 -3.10
N THR A 64 -11.07 1.59 -2.85
CA THR A 64 -10.74 2.96 -3.23
C THR A 64 -10.04 3.66 -2.09
N GLY A 65 -8.93 4.33 -2.38
CA GLY A 65 -8.27 5.25 -1.47
C GLY A 65 -8.67 6.69 -1.73
N THR A 66 -8.03 7.58 -0.98
CA THR A 66 -8.14 9.03 -1.13
C THR A 66 -6.77 9.61 -1.46
N CYS A 67 -6.70 10.50 -2.44
CA CYS A 67 -5.47 11.22 -2.76
C CYS A 67 -5.09 12.15 -1.61
N ALA A 68 -3.87 12.00 -1.14
CA ALA A 68 -3.27 12.82 -0.11
C ALA A 68 -1.93 13.38 -0.60
N PRO A 69 -1.54 14.59 -0.16
CA PRO A 69 -0.26 15.18 -0.53
C PRO A 69 0.90 14.36 0.04
N THR A 70 1.97 14.22 -0.74
CA THR A 70 3.24 13.64 -0.26
C THR A 70 3.94 14.64 0.67
N PRO A 71 4.30 14.25 1.91
CA PRO A 71 5.03 15.14 2.81
C PRO A 71 6.43 15.48 2.28
N GLU A 72 6.80 16.75 2.27
CA GLU A 72 8.17 17.18 1.92
C GLU A 72 9.16 17.06 3.08
N VAL A 73 8.65 17.16 4.32
CA VAL A 73 9.46 17.16 5.55
C VAL A 73 8.92 16.12 6.52
N CYS A 74 9.79 15.21 6.94
CA CYS A 74 9.47 14.17 7.92
C CYS A 74 10.39 14.25 9.13
N THR A 75 9.87 13.84 10.29
CA THR A 75 10.69 13.64 11.48
C THR A 75 11.59 12.41 11.31
N ALA A 76 12.66 12.37 12.11
CA ALA A 76 13.59 11.24 12.17
C ALA A 76 13.17 10.17 13.21
N ASP A 77 11.92 10.22 13.70
CA ASP A 77 11.41 9.26 14.67
C ASP A 77 11.35 7.87 14.03
N TYR A 78 11.85 6.87 14.75
CA TYR A 78 11.85 5.48 14.29
C TYR A 78 10.63 4.74 14.85
N MET A 79 9.60 4.63 14.02
CA MET A 79 8.36 3.89 14.24
C MET A 79 8.05 3.14 12.94
N PRO A 80 8.73 2.02 12.68
CA PRO A 80 8.78 1.44 11.34
C PRO A 80 7.41 1.02 10.84
N VAL A 81 7.24 1.10 9.53
CA VAL A 81 6.03 0.68 8.81
C VAL A 81 6.40 -0.11 7.56
N CYS A 82 5.52 -1.00 7.13
CA CYS A 82 5.60 -1.66 5.85
C CYS A 82 4.75 -0.87 4.84
N GLY A 83 5.37 -0.40 3.76
CA GLY A 83 4.66 0.27 2.67
C GLY A 83 3.89 -0.71 1.79
N CYS A 84 2.88 -0.20 1.09
CA CYS A 84 2.14 -0.97 0.07
C CYS A 84 2.99 -1.42 -1.12
N ASP A 85 4.21 -0.90 -1.23
CA ASP A 85 5.25 -1.28 -2.19
C ASP A 85 6.15 -2.41 -1.66
N GLY A 86 5.86 -2.97 -0.49
CA GLY A 86 6.64 -4.05 0.15
C GLY A 86 7.93 -3.57 0.82
N ARG A 87 8.16 -2.25 0.94
CA ARG A 87 9.38 -1.69 1.52
C ARG A 87 9.17 -1.23 2.95
N THR A 88 10.14 -1.51 3.81
CA THR A 88 10.18 -0.96 5.17
C THR A 88 10.60 0.50 5.13
N TYR A 89 9.83 1.36 5.79
CA TYR A 89 10.15 2.77 6.02
C TYR A 89 10.36 3.04 7.51
N SER A 90 11.24 3.99 7.85
CA SER A 90 11.54 4.34 9.25
C SER A 90 10.31 4.85 10.02
N ASN A 91 9.36 5.45 9.30
CA ASN A 91 8.05 5.87 9.81
C ASN A 91 7.04 6.10 8.65
N ALA A 92 5.77 6.28 9.00
CA ALA A 92 4.68 6.52 8.06
C ALA A 92 4.88 7.77 7.19
N CYS A 93 5.44 8.86 7.75
CA CYS A 93 5.72 10.06 6.96
C CYS A 93 6.69 9.76 5.82
N GLN A 94 7.77 9.02 6.09
CA GLN A 94 8.75 8.63 5.07
C GLN A 94 8.13 7.71 4.00
N ALA A 95 7.20 6.82 4.37
CA ALA A 95 6.45 6.02 3.41
C ALA A 95 5.58 6.90 2.48
N HIS A 96 4.84 7.84 3.07
CA HIS A 96 4.00 8.78 2.31
C HIS A 96 4.83 9.72 1.42
N ALA A 97 5.99 10.17 1.90
CA ALA A 97 6.92 10.99 1.13
C ALA A 97 7.49 10.23 -0.08
N ALA A 98 7.60 8.90 0.03
CA ALA A 98 7.96 8.02 -1.08
C ALA A 98 6.76 7.69 -2.00
N GLY A 99 5.58 8.24 -1.74
CA GLY A 99 4.40 8.06 -2.57
C GLY A 99 3.63 6.77 -2.30
N THR A 100 3.81 6.14 -1.15
CA THR A 100 3.14 4.87 -0.81
C THR A 100 2.29 4.97 0.47
N SER A 101 1.19 4.23 0.49
CA SER A 101 0.37 4.05 1.69
C SER A 101 1.01 3.02 2.62
N VAL A 102 0.62 3.04 3.89
CA VAL A 102 1.07 2.05 4.87
C VAL A 102 0.20 0.80 4.75
N ALA A 103 0.86 -0.36 4.58
CA ALA A 103 0.23 -1.68 4.58
C ALA A 103 0.05 -2.23 6.00
N SER A 104 1.07 -2.07 6.84
CA SER A 104 1.05 -2.51 8.24
C SER A 104 2.01 -1.71 9.11
N GLU A 105 1.73 -1.68 10.42
CA GLU A 105 2.71 -1.23 11.41
C GLU A 105 3.86 -2.24 11.54
N GLY A 106 5.04 -1.76 11.93
CA GLY A 106 6.25 -2.55 11.99
C GLY A 106 6.97 -2.63 10.65
N GLU A 107 8.18 -3.20 10.66
CA GLU A 107 8.91 -3.45 9.42
C GLU A 107 8.14 -4.46 8.55
N CYS A 108 8.33 -4.40 7.22
CA CYS A 108 7.84 -5.46 6.36
C CYS A 108 8.40 -6.81 6.81
N ASP A 109 7.61 -7.87 6.62
CA ASP A 109 8.02 -9.23 6.95
C ASP A 109 9.23 -9.60 6.07
N ALA A 110 10.44 -9.42 6.60
CA ALA A 110 11.70 -9.66 5.90
C ALA A 110 11.99 -11.16 5.73
N GLY A 111 11.14 -12.00 6.31
CA GLY A 111 11.21 -13.45 6.27
C GLY A 111 10.62 -14.04 5.00
N CYS A 112 11.00 -15.29 4.75
CA CYS A 112 10.27 -16.11 3.80
C CYS A 112 8.98 -16.58 4.48
N ARG A 113 7.85 -16.43 3.79
CA ARG A 113 6.54 -16.82 4.31
C ARG A 113 5.86 -17.80 3.37
N VAL A 114 5.04 -18.66 3.96
CA VAL A 114 4.14 -19.52 3.19
C VAL A 114 2.99 -18.67 2.66
N ALA A 115 2.72 -18.79 1.38
CA ALA A 115 1.67 -18.07 0.67
C ALA A 115 1.05 -18.95 -0.43
N GLY A 116 0.19 -18.35 -1.25
CA GLY A 116 -0.68 -19.07 -2.18
C GLY A 116 -1.95 -19.57 -1.51
N CYS A 117 -3.02 -19.69 -2.27
CA CYS A 117 -4.34 -20.06 -1.76
C CYS A 117 -4.37 -21.47 -1.14
N SER A 118 -3.46 -22.35 -1.57
CA SER A 118 -3.32 -23.72 -1.07
C SER A 118 -2.10 -23.91 -0.15
N GLY A 119 -1.38 -22.83 0.19
CA GLY A 119 -0.12 -22.89 0.92
C GLY A 119 1.02 -23.50 0.10
N GLU A 120 0.95 -23.39 -1.22
CA GLU A 120 1.87 -24.03 -2.17
C GLU A 120 3.10 -23.18 -2.51
N ARG A 121 3.13 -21.91 -2.10
CA ARG A 121 4.24 -20.99 -2.40
C ARG A 121 5.02 -20.67 -1.14
N CYS A 122 6.33 -20.60 -1.26
CA CYS A 122 7.20 -19.93 -0.31
C CYS A 122 7.68 -18.65 -0.97
N VAL A 123 7.33 -17.50 -0.40
CA VAL A 123 7.52 -16.19 -1.04
C VAL A 123 8.32 -15.26 -0.16
N GLY A 124 9.04 -14.33 -0.80
CA GLY A 124 9.76 -13.27 -0.11
C GLY A 124 8.90 -12.03 0.12
N PRO A 125 9.48 -11.00 0.77
CA PRO A 125 8.80 -9.74 1.06
C PRO A 125 8.25 -9.04 -0.19
N ASP A 126 8.94 -9.14 -1.32
CA ASP A 126 8.57 -8.46 -2.57
C ASP A 126 7.51 -9.22 -3.39
N ASP A 127 7.16 -10.46 -2.99
CA ASP A 127 6.16 -11.27 -3.69
C ASP A 127 4.84 -11.24 -2.90
N PRO A 128 3.74 -10.73 -3.51
CA PRO A 128 2.46 -10.60 -2.82
C PRO A 128 1.87 -11.95 -2.43
N GLY A 129 2.34 -13.06 -3.00
CA GLY A 129 1.99 -14.40 -2.58
C GLY A 129 0.60 -14.84 -3.02
N PHE A 130 -0.01 -14.14 -3.98
CA PHE A 130 -1.28 -14.55 -4.56
C PHE A 130 -1.09 -15.70 -5.55
N SER A 131 -2.03 -16.63 -5.56
CA SER A 131 -2.15 -17.68 -6.56
C SER A 131 -3.63 -17.95 -6.84
N THR A 132 -3.93 -18.63 -7.95
CA THR A 132 -5.28 -19.11 -8.20
C THR A 132 -5.64 -20.18 -7.17
N CYS A 133 -6.90 -20.17 -6.70
CA CYS A 133 -7.40 -21.16 -5.74
C CYS A 133 -7.72 -22.50 -6.40
N ILE A 134 -6.73 -23.10 -7.05
CA ILE A 134 -6.79 -24.45 -7.61
C ILE A 134 -6.09 -25.38 -6.62
N TRP A 135 -6.75 -26.46 -6.21
CA TRP A 135 -6.15 -27.48 -5.37
C TRP A 135 -5.49 -28.57 -6.23
N ARG A 136 -4.27 -28.97 -5.86
CA ARG A 136 -3.54 -30.13 -6.42
C ARG A 136 -3.04 -31.02 -5.29
N GLU A 137 -2.95 -32.32 -5.54
CA GLU A 137 -2.49 -33.28 -4.52
C GLU A 137 -1.05 -32.99 -4.06
N GLU A 138 -0.18 -32.54 -4.98
CA GLU A 138 1.20 -32.16 -4.68
C GLU A 138 1.31 -31.04 -3.63
N TYR A 139 0.30 -30.18 -3.49
CA TYR A 139 0.33 -29.08 -2.53
C TYR A 139 0.22 -29.55 -1.09
N ALA A 140 -0.35 -30.73 -0.85
CA ALA A 140 -0.37 -31.35 0.47
C ALA A 140 1.05 -31.60 1.00
N CYS A 141 2.03 -31.79 0.12
CA CYS A 141 3.43 -31.99 0.50
C CYS A 141 4.05 -30.76 1.16
N TYR A 142 3.56 -29.55 0.87
CA TYR A 142 4.13 -28.31 1.41
C TYR A 142 3.64 -27.97 2.83
N ARG A 143 2.59 -28.62 3.35
CA ARG A 143 2.07 -28.34 4.71
C ARG A 143 3.07 -28.56 5.84
N GLY A 144 4.08 -29.39 5.63
CA GLY A 144 5.16 -29.64 6.59
C GLY A 144 6.53 -29.18 6.11
N ALA A 145 6.59 -28.53 4.94
CA ALA A 145 7.85 -28.10 4.34
C ALA A 145 8.37 -26.82 5.01
N THR A 146 9.69 -26.67 5.06
CA THR A 146 10.33 -25.46 5.59
C THR A 146 10.45 -24.40 4.50
N CYS A 147 9.84 -23.24 4.73
CA CYS A 147 9.96 -22.06 3.86
C CYS A 147 11.07 -21.15 4.37
N GLU A 148 12.17 -21.03 3.62
CA GLU A 148 13.34 -20.27 4.05
C GLU A 148 14.10 -19.65 2.87
N ARG A 149 15.11 -18.82 3.19
CA ARG A 149 15.95 -18.16 2.19
C ARG A 149 16.98 -19.16 1.65
N GLN A 150 16.95 -19.34 0.33
CA GLN A 150 17.83 -20.25 -0.39
C GLN A 150 19.19 -19.60 -0.68
N MET A 151 20.14 -20.39 -1.18
CA MET A 151 21.52 -19.94 -1.45
C MET A 151 21.61 -18.82 -2.49
N ASP A 152 20.62 -18.71 -3.38
CA ASP A 152 20.51 -17.64 -4.37
C ASP A 152 19.90 -16.35 -3.78
N GLY A 153 19.57 -16.36 -2.49
CA GLY A 153 18.95 -15.24 -1.79
C GLY A 153 17.43 -15.16 -1.99
N ALA A 154 16.81 -16.00 -2.82
CA ALA A 154 15.37 -16.05 -2.99
C ALA A 154 14.71 -16.87 -1.87
N CYS A 155 13.42 -16.60 -1.61
CA CYS A 155 12.63 -17.48 -0.74
C CYS A 155 12.17 -18.70 -1.51
N GLY A 156 12.26 -19.87 -0.89
CA GLY A 156 11.89 -21.14 -1.51
C GLY A 156 11.67 -22.24 -0.49
N TRP A 157 11.01 -23.30 -0.95
CA TRP A 157 10.84 -24.51 -0.16
C TRP A 157 12.17 -25.24 0.00
N THR A 158 12.50 -25.61 1.24
CA THR A 158 13.63 -26.47 1.53
C THR A 158 13.34 -27.84 0.96
N MET A 159 14.02 -28.19 -0.13
CA MET A 159 13.94 -29.52 -0.70
C MET A 159 14.74 -30.46 0.21
N ASP A 160 14.09 -31.07 1.20
CA ASP A 160 14.64 -32.14 2.02
C ASP A 160 14.29 -33.53 1.43
N ALA A 161 14.57 -34.61 2.15
CA ALA A 161 14.26 -35.96 1.67
C ALA A 161 12.75 -36.23 1.66
N ASP A 162 12.02 -35.72 2.64
CA ASP A 162 10.59 -35.97 2.83
C ASP A 162 9.77 -35.22 1.78
N LEU A 163 10.09 -33.95 1.52
CA LEU A 163 9.45 -33.15 0.50
C LEU A 163 9.70 -33.71 -0.90
N ARG A 164 10.95 -34.10 -1.22
CA ARG A 164 11.27 -34.75 -2.50
C ARG A 164 10.53 -36.07 -2.67
N ALA A 165 10.45 -36.89 -1.62
CA ALA A 165 9.75 -38.17 -1.67
C ALA A 165 8.23 -38.01 -1.75
N CYS A 166 7.66 -36.91 -1.26
CA CYS A 166 6.24 -36.60 -1.39
C CYS A 166 5.90 -36.09 -2.79
N LEU A 167 6.68 -35.15 -3.32
CA LEU A 167 6.47 -34.57 -4.66
C LEU A 167 6.76 -35.55 -5.80
N GLY A 168 7.54 -36.61 -5.56
CA GLY A 168 7.86 -37.65 -6.55
C GLY A 168 6.85 -38.81 -6.63
N ARG A 169 5.69 -38.71 -5.97
CA ARG A 169 4.64 -39.75 -5.97
C ARG A 169 3.69 -39.64 -7.14
#